data_AF-A0A968ZB66-F1
#
_entry.id   AF-A0A968ZB66-F1
#
_cell.length_a   1.000
_cell.length_b   1.000
_cell.length_c   1.000
_cell.angle_alpha   90.00
_cell.angle_beta   90.00
_cell.angle_gamma   90.00
#
_symmetry.space_group_name_H-M   'P 1'
#
loop_
_entity.id
_entity.type
_entity.pdbx_description
1 polymer ?
#
loop_
_entity_poly.entity_id
_entity_poly.type
_entity_poly.pdbx_seq_one_letter_code
_entity_poly.pdbx_strand_id
1 'polypeptide(L)'
;MQPSHLARQLDVYNEERRALETEVQEAAMRQAEAQAADNPHLLFLAGAGWHPGVIGIVAGRLKERYQRPVCVIALENGVGKASGRSVAGLHLGQAVIAAREAGLVLKGGGHAMAAGFEVKEEQLGALQAFIAARFKDDLDGTPLMPTLLVDGALQARAASPDLIATLESLAPFGAGNGGAALRLPPRSAWRWPTSSAATTCAAC
;
A
#
# COMPACT_ATOMS: atom_id res chain seq x y z
N MET A 1 0.13 20.66 -36.32
CA MET A 1 0.95 20.00 -35.28
C MET A 1 0.47 18.55 -35.18
N GLN A 2 1.28 17.57 -35.60
CA GLN A 2 0.84 16.18 -35.76
C GLN A 2 0.86 15.44 -34.40
N PRO A 3 -0.22 14.72 -34.00
CA PRO A 3 -0.34 14.03 -32.71
C PRO A 3 0.79 13.04 -32.39
N SER A 4 1.42 12.48 -33.43
CA SER A 4 2.50 11.50 -33.35
C SER A 4 3.79 12.03 -32.71
N HIS A 5 4.09 13.33 -32.86
CA HIS A 5 5.29 13.91 -32.26
C HIS A 5 5.17 14.06 -30.73
N LEU A 6 3.98 14.44 -30.26
CA LEU A 6 3.71 14.59 -28.82
C LEU A 6 3.64 13.23 -28.12
N ALA A 7 3.05 12.22 -28.78
CA ALA A 7 3.02 10.84 -28.28
C ALA A 7 4.44 10.28 -28.07
N ARG A 8 5.33 10.44 -29.07
CA ARG A 8 6.71 9.94 -28.99
C ARG A 8 7.54 10.65 -27.90
N GLN A 9 7.32 11.95 -27.67
CA GLN A 9 7.98 12.66 -26.57
C GLN A 9 7.49 12.17 -25.20
N LEU A 10 6.19 11.90 -25.06
CA LEU A 10 5.62 11.32 -23.83
C LEU A 10 6.15 9.91 -23.57
N ASP A 11 6.37 9.11 -24.60
CA ASP A 11 6.95 7.77 -24.45
C ASP A 11 8.36 7.83 -23.88
N VAL A 12 9.21 8.73 -24.39
CA VAL A 12 10.57 8.95 -23.86
C VAL A 12 10.52 9.39 -22.39
N TYR A 13 9.67 10.36 -22.03
CA TYR A 13 9.55 10.79 -20.63
C TYR A 13 9.00 9.69 -19.71
N ASN A 14 8.13 8.81 -20.21
CA ASN A 14 7.65 7.66 -19.45
C ASN A 14 8.75 6.62 -19.22
N GLU A 15 9.60 6.36 -20.21
CA GLU A 15 10.75 5.46 -20.09
C GLU A 15 11.76 5.99 -19.07
N GLU A 16 12.12 7.28 -19.16
CA GLU A 16 13.00 7.95 -18.19
C GLU A 16 12.44 7.86 -16.76
N ARG A 17 11.14 8.12 -16.57
CA ARG A 17 10.49 7.99 -15.26
C ARG A 17 10.57 6.56 -14.74
N ARG A 18 10.33 5.55 -15.59
CA ARG A 18 10.35 4.13 -15.19
C ARG A 18 11.75 3.69 -14.74
N ALA A 19 12.80 4.17 -15.39
CA ALA A 19 14.18 3.89 -14.98
C ALA A 19 14.45 4.45 -13.57
N LEU A 20 14.17 5.74 -13.35
CA LEU A 20 14.33 6.38 -12.03
C LEU A 20 13.48 5.74 -10.95
N GLU A 21 12.24 5.37 -11.28
CA GLU A 21 11.32 4.70 -10.38
C GLU A 21 11.86 3.34 -9.93
N THR A 22 12.49 2.59 -10.84
CA THR A 22 13.07 1.27 -10.54
C THR A 22 14.23 1.41 -9.57
N GLU A 23 15.16 2.34 -9.82
CA GLU A 23 16.32 2.58 -8.94
C GLU A 23 15.88 3.01 -7.52
N VAL A 24 14.96 3.97 -7.43
CA VAL A 24 14.43 4.43 -6.15
C VAL A 24 13.67 3.30 -5.44
N GLN A 25 12.90 2.50 -6.19
CA GLN A 25 12.17 1.37 -5.62
C GLN A 25 13.11 0.32 -5.03
N GLU A 26 14.17 -0.07 -5.73
CA GLU A 26 15.13 -1.07 -5.22
C GLU A 26 15.87 -0.56 -3.97
N ALA A 27 16.27 0.71 -3.95
CA ALA A 27 16.88 1.31 -2.79
C ALA A 27 15.91 1.38 -1.59
N ALA A 28 14.68 1.82 -1.81
CA ALA A 28 13.66 1.89 -0.78
C ALA A 28 13.25 0.50 -0.28
N MET A 29 13.21 -0.50 -1.16
CA MET A 29 12.91 -1.88 -0.81
C MET A 29 13.94 -2.45 0.16
N ARG A 30 15.24 -2.23 -0.09
CA ARG A 30 16.31 -2.66 0.83
C ARG A 30 16.20 -2.00 2.20
N GLN A 31 15.87 -0.71 2.25
CA GLN A 31 15.64 -0.02 3.52
C GLN A 31 14.40 -0.56 4.24
N ALA A 32 13.32 -0.86 3.50
CA ALA A 32 12.11 -1.43 4.07
C ALA A 32 12.35 -2.81 4.68
N GLU A 33 13.12 -3.67 4.01
CA GLU A 33 13.49 -5.00 4.54
C GLU A 33 14.27 -4.90 5.84
N ALA A 34 15.21 -3.94 5.94
CA ALA A 34 15.97 -3.68 7.16
C ALA A 34 15.08 -3.13 8.29
N GLN A 35 14.13 -2.25 8.00
CA GLN A 35 13.26 -1.62 9.00
C GLN A 35 12.04 -2.45 9.40
N ALA A 36 11.60 -3.39 8.55
CA ALA A 36 10.34 -4.11 8.74
C ALA A 36 10.27 -4.93 10.04
N ALA A 37 11.43 -5.34 10.55
CA ALA A 37 11.56 -6.05 11.82
C ALA A 37 11.42 -5.11 13.04
N ASP A 38 12.04 -3.93 12.98
CA ASP A 38 12.15 -3.01 14.12
C ASP A 38 11.00 -2.02 14.23
N ASN A 39 10.35 -1.68 13.11
CA ASN A 39 9.23 -0.74 13.04
C ASN A 39 7.98 -1.42 12.44
N PRO A 40 7.20 -2.15 13.25
CA PRO A 40 6.07 -2.93 12.74
C PRO A 40 4.91 -2.08 12.21
N HIS A 41 4.82 -0.81 12.62
CA HIS A 41 3.65 0.04 12.36
C HIS A 41 3.86 1.13 11.29
N LEU A 42 5.10 1.39 10.88
CA LEU A 42 5.43 2.46 9.93
C LEU A 42 6.75 2.16 9.21
N LEU A 43 6.75 2.25 7.88
CA LEU A 43 7.99 2.28 7.10
C LEU A 43 8.33 3.73 6.76
N PHE A 44 9.53 4.17 7.14
CA PHE A 44 9.97 5.55 6.97
C PHE A 44 11.33 5.56 6.24
N LEU A 45 11.28 5.78 4.94
CA LEU A 45 12.38 5.50 4.01
C LEU A 45 12.89 6.81 3.42
N ALA A 46 14.18 7.07 3.50
CA ALA A 46 14.77 8.32 3.03
C ALA A 46 16.02 8.06 2.20
N GLY A 47 16.20 8.82 1.13
CA GLY A 47 17.37 8.71 0.28
C GLY A 47 17.72 10.02 -0.40
N ALA A 48 19.03 10.30 -0.47
CA ALA A 48 19.58 11.39 -1.24
C ALA A 48 19.50 11.09 -2.74
N GLY A 49 19.20 12.11 -3.54
CA GLY A 49 19.10 11.99 -5.00
C GLY A 49 17.84 11.28 -5.52
N TRP A 50 16.91 10.91 -4.64
CA TRP A 50 15.61 10.38 -5.07
C TRP A 50 14.77 11.48 -5.70
N HIS A 51 14.10 11.19 -6.82
CA HIS A 51 13.30 12.19 -7.51
C HIS A 51 11.91 12.35 -6.85
N PRO A 52 11.49 13.58 -6.46
CA PRO A 52 10.17 13.80 -5.85
C PRO A 52 8.96 13.40 -6.71
N GLY A 53 9.14 13.20 -8.02
CA GLY A 53 8.07 12.78 -8.93
C GLY A 53 7.77 11.28 -8.86
N VAL A 54 8.70 10.45 -8.35
CA VAL A 54 8.53 8.98 -8.30
C VAL A 54 8.26 8.45 -6.90
N ILE A 55 8.62 9.18 -5.84
CA ILE A 55 8.45 8.73 -4.43
C ILE A 55 7.01 8.34 -4.07
N GLY A 56 6.00 8.98 -4.69
CA GLY A 56 4.60 8.64 -4.45
C GLY A 56 4.17 7.30 -5.04
N ILE A 57 4.75 6.92 -6.19
CA ILE A 57 4.51 5.62 -6.84
C ILE A 57 5.17 4.53 -6.02
N VAL A 58 6.43 4.76 -5.63
CA VAL A 58 7.21 3.84 -4.79
C VAL A 58 6.52 3.62 -3.43
N ALA A 59 6.05 4.69 -2.77
CA ALA A 59 5.29 4.57 -1.52
C ALA A 59 4.02 3.71 -1.67
N GLY A 60 3.30 3.84 -2.79
CA GLY A 60 2.13 3.01 -3.08
C GLY A 60 2.45 1.53 -3.19
N ARG A 61 3.48 1.19 -3.99
CA ARG A 61 3.93 -0.20 -4.17
C ARG A 61 4.42 -0.84 -2.88
N LEU A 62 5.17 -0.10 -2.08
CA LEU A 62 5.64 -0.58 -0.78
C LEU A 62 4.48 -0.76 0.20
N LYS A 63 3.49 0.15 0.21
CA LYS A 63 2.26 -0.02 0.99
C LYS A 63 1.49 -1.28 0.58
N GLU A 64 1.41 -1.59 -0.71
CA GLU A 64 0.75 -2.81 -1.20
C GLU A 64 1.51 -4.07 -0.79
N ARG A 65 2.85 -4.04 -0.87
CA ARG A 65 3.70 -5.19 -0.52
C ARG A 65 3.73 -5.48 0.97
N TYR A 66 3.86 -4.44 1.80
CA TYR A 66 4.03 -4.59 3.24
C TYR A 66 2.72 -4.44 4.03
N GLN A 67 1.64 -3.96 3.39
CA GLN A 67 0.33 -3.72 4.03
C GLN A 67 0.43 -2.87 5.30
N ARG A 68 1.29 -1.85 5.27
CA ARG A 68 1.56 -0.92 6.37
C ARG A 68 1.65 0.51 5.84
N PRO A 69 1.48 1.55 6.68
CA PRO A 69 1.79 2.92 6.29
C PRO A 69 3.25 3.05 5.86
N VAL A 70 3.47 3.75 4.74
CA VAL A 70 4.80 4.00 4.18
C VAL A 70 4.97 5.47 3.87
N CYS A 71 6.07 6.04 4.32
CA CYS A 71 6.55 7.37 3.94
C CYS A 71 7.87 7.22 3.20
N VAL A 72 7.95 7.77 1.99
CA VAL A 72 9.18 7.82 1.17
C VAL A 72 9.61 9.27 1.03
N ILE A 73 10.85 9.57 1.40
CA ILE A 73 11.42 10.91 1.49
C ILE A 73 12.60 11.06 0.53
N ALA A 74 12.49 12.00 -0.39
CA ALA A 74 13.57 12.45 -1.25
C ALA A 74 14.35 13.58 -0.58
N LEU A 75 15.63 13.36 -0.29
CA LEU A 75 16.52 14.34 0.36
C LEU A 75 17.29 15.15 -0.67
N GLU A 76 17.23 16.47 -0.54
CA GLU A 76 17.94 17.43 -1.37
C GLU A 76 18.28 18.69 -0.55
N ASN A 77 19.57 19.05 -0.50
CA ASN A 77 20.06 20.26 0.19
C ASN A 77 19.59 20.42 1.65
N GLY A 78 19.58 19.32 2.42
CA GLY A 78 19.17 19.32 3.83
C GLY A 78 17.64 19.39 4.06
N VAL A 79 16.85 19.35 2.99
CA VAL A 79 15.38 19.30 3.03
C VAL A 79 14.87 18.03 2.36
N GLY A 80 13.97 17.32 3.04
CA GLY A 80 13.30 16.13 2.55
C GLY A 80 11.90 16.44 2.03
N LYS A 81 11.60 16.12 0.77
CA LYS A 81 10.24 16.08 0.22
C LYS A 81 9.69 14.67 0.35
N ALA A 82 8.56 14.53 1.03
CA ALA A 82 7.98 13.24 1.36
C ALA A 82 6.64 12.99 0.66
N SER A 83 6.42 11.73 0.27
CA SER A 83 5.10 11.21 -0.07
C SER A 83 4.78 10.00 0.79
N GLY A 84 3.63 10.07 1.45
CA GLY A 84 3.12 9.03 2.33
C GLY A 84 1.87 8.36 1.77
N ARG A 85 1.75 7.05 2.03
CA ARG A 85 0.57 6.23 1.75
C ARG A 85 0.20 5.46 3.00
N SER A 86 -1.07 5.48 3.35
CA SER A 86 -1.60 4.81 4.54
C SER A 86 -2.36 3.53 4.20
N VAL A 87 -2.77 2.84 5.26
CA VAL A 87 -3.70 1.70 5.23
C VAL A 87 -5.01 2.10 5.90
N ALA A 88 -6.07 1.31 5.66
CA ALA A 88 -7.34 1.52 6.34
C ALA A 88 -7.14 1.46 7.87
N GLY A 89 -7.82 2.34 8.61
CA GLY A 89 -7.69 2.46 10.06
C GLY A 89 -6.60 3.40 10.54
N LEU A 90 -5.69 3.89 9.67
CA LEU A 90 -4.64 4.83 10.06
C LEU A 90 -4.70 6.12 9.25
N HIS A 91 -4.88 7.25 9.93
CA HIS A 91 -5.06 8.57 9.30
C HIS A 91 -3.73 9.33 9.17
N LEU A 92 -2.98 9.05 8.11
CA LEU A 92 -1.65 9.64 7.90
C LEU A 92 -1.70 11.17 7.73
N GLY A 93 -2.72 11.71 7.06
CA GLY A 93 -2.88 13.16 6.90
C GLY A 93 -3.00 13.90 8.22
N GLN A 94 -3.75 13.36 9.19
CA GLN A 94 -3.89 13.97 10.51
C GLN A 94 -2.58 13.89 11.30
N ALA A 95 -1.85 12.78 11.22
CA ALA A 95 -0.53 12.66 11.84
C ALA A 95 0.47 13.71 11.32
N VAL A 96 0.45 13.97 10.00
CA VAL A 96 1.31 15.00 9.39
C VAL A 96 0.89 16.42 9.78
N ILE A 97 -0.42 16.70 9.90
CA ILE A 97 -0.91 18.00 10.38
C ILE A 97 -0.49 18.23 11.83
N ALA A 98 -0.64 17.23 12.71
CA ALA A 98 -0.18 17.31 14.09
C ALA A 98 1.35 17.50 14.17
N ALA A 99 2.12 16.85 13.30
CA ALA A 99 3.57 17.05 13.23
C ALA A 99 3.95 18.47 12.80
N ARG A 100 3.12 19.11 11.98
CA ARG A 100 3.29 20.52 11.58
C ARG A 100 3.02 21.46 12.74
N GLU A 101 1.96 21.21 13.50
CA GLU A 101 1.64 21.98 14.71
C GLU A 101 2.73 21.84 15.79
N ALA A 102 3.36 20.67 15.87
CA ALA A 102 4.52 20.42 16.73
C ALA A 102 5.84 21.00 16.20
N GLY A 103 5.85 21.62 15.01
CA GLY A 103 7.06 22.22 14.40
C GLY A 103 8.07 21.22 13.84
N LEU A 104 7.69 19.94 13.67
CA LEU A 104 8.57 18.89 13.15
C LEU A 104 8.67 18.88 11.62
N VAL A 105 7.67 19.42 10.92
CA VAL A 105 7.66 19.58 9.47
C VAL A 105 7.58 21.06 9.07
N LEU A 106 8.25 21.42 7.98
CA LEU A 106 8.24 22.76 7.42
C LEU A 106 6.87 23.12 6.83
N LYS A 107 6.28 22.16 6.12
CA LYS A 107 4.93 22.23 5.56
C LYS A 107 4.43 20.82 5.31
N GLY A 108 3.13 20.63 5.33
CA GLY A 108 2.56 19.32 5.06
C GLY A 108 1.07 19.28 5.28
N GLY A 109 0.45 18.27 4.69
CA GLY A 109 -0.98 18.00 4.79
C GLY A 109 -1.33 16.73 4.04
N GLY A 110 -2.60 16.35 4.08
CA GLY A 110 -3.03 15.12 3.44
C GLY A 110 -4.48 14.77 3.76
N HIS A 111 -4.85 13.57 3.35
CA HIS A 111 -6.11 12.93 3.67
C HIS A 111 -5.83 11.65 4.47
N ALA A 112 -6.86 10.87 4.77
CA ALA A 112 -6.70 9.62 5.54
C ALA A 112 -5.62 8.70 4.91
N MET A 113 -5.67 8.50 3.59
CA MET A 113 -4.86 7.48 2.89
C MET A 113 -3.56 8.01 2.26
N ALA A 114 -3.35 9.32 2.19
CA ALA A 114 -2.18 9.90 1.55
C ALA A 114 -1.80 11.23 2.20
N ALA A 115 -0.50 11.46 2.35
CA ALA A 115 0.01 12.74 2.85
C ALA A 115 1.26 13.15 2.08
N GLY A 116 1.50 14.46 2.02
CA GLY A 116 2.73 15.04 1.50
C GLY A 116 3.26 16.07 2.48
N PHE A 117 4.57 16.06 2.72
CA PHE A 117 5.21 17.00 3.64
C PHE A 117 6.65 17.30 3.24
N GLU A 118 7.15 18.42 3.73
CA GLU A 118 8.57 18.78 3.70
C GLU A 118 9.11 18.87 5.12
N VAL A 119 10.28 18.28 5.33
CA VAL A 119 10.92 18.13 6.64
C VAL A 119 12.40 18.43 6.50
N LYS A 120 13.03 18.96 7.54
CA LYS A 120 14.49 19.10 7.55
C LYS A 120 15.14 17.74 7.79
N GLU A 121 16.26 17.46 7.14
CA GLU A 121 16.96 16.18 7.29
C GLU A 121 17.30 15.85 8.76
N GLU A 122 17.69 16.86 9.54
CA GLU A 122 17.96 16.76 10.98
C GLU A 122 16.74 16.34 11.83
N GLN A 123 15.51 16.56 11.33
CA GLN A 123 14.26 16.27 12.04
C GLN A 123 13.64 14.92 11.66
N LEU A 124 14.23 14.17 10.71
CA LEU A 124 13.65 12.91 10.21
C LEU A 124 13.43 11.89 11.33
N GLY A 125 14.41 11.71 12.22
CA GLY A 125 14.29 10.76 13.32
C GLY A 125 13.20 11.15 14.32
N ALA A 126 13.12 12.43 14.67
CA ALA A 126 12.07 12.95 15.56
C ALA A 126 10.67 12.79 14.95
N LEU A 127 10.54 13.08 13.64
CA LEU A 127 9.29 12.93 12.91
C LEU A 127 8.86 11.46 12.81
N GLN A 128 9.79 10.55 12.51
CA GLN A 128 9.52 9.11 12.45
C GLN A 128 8.99 8.62 13.80
N ALA A 129 9.66 8.97 14.91
CA ALA A 129 9.22 8.58 16.25
C ALA A 129 7.84 9.16 16.59
N PHE A 130 7.59 10.43 16.24
CA PHE A 130 6.31 11.09 16.48
C PHE A 130 5.15 10.41 15.76
N ILE A 131 5.31 10.09 14.46
CA ILE A 131 4.26 9.42 13.68
C ILE A 131 4.08 7.97 14.17
N ALA A 132 5.17 7.25 14.43
CA ALA A 132 5.11 5.86 14.90
C ALA A 132 4.39 5.75 16.25
N ALA A 133 4.62 6.69 17.17
CA ALA A 133 3.92 6.74 18.46
C ALA A 133 2.41 6.93 18.28
N ARG A 134 2.00 7.87 17.42
CA ARG A 134 0.58 8.10 17.13
C ARG A 134 -0.11 6.88 16.53
N PHE A 135 0.55 6.20 15.59
CA PHE A 135 0.00 4.97 15.00
C PHE A 135 -0.06 3.82 15.99
N LYS A 136 0.86 3.76 16.95
CA LYS A 136 0.78 2.78 18.04
C LYS A 136 -0.44 3.02 18.91
N ASP A 137 -0.74 4.29 19.22
CA ASP A 137 -1.92 4.67 20.01
C ASP A 137 -3.22 4.41 19.23
N ASP A 138 -3.27 4.77 17.94
CA ASP A 138 -4.43 4.55 17.07
C ASP A 138 -4.76 3.05 16.87
N LEU A 139 -3.74 2.17 16.91
CA LEU A 139 -3.92 0.73 16.76
C LEU A 139 -4.37 0.03 18.05
N ASP A 140 -4.20 0.66 19.22
CA ASP A 140 -4.50 0.07 20.54
C ASP A 140 -3.98 -1.38 20.71
N GLY A 141 -2.76 -1.63 20.22
CA GLY A 141 -2.14 -2.97 20.25
C GLY A 141 -2.63 -3.96 19.19
N THR A 142 -3.57 -3.57 18.32
CA THR A 142 -4.03 -4.39 17.19
C THR A 142 -2.94 -4.47 16.13
N PRO A 143 -2.44 -5.67 15.79
CA PRO A 143 -1.42 -5.80 14.75
C PRO A 143 -2.01 -5.48 13.37
N LEU A 144 -1.24 -4.75 12.55
CA LEU A 144 -1.53 -4.59 11.14
C LEU A 144 -1.34 -5.94 10.44
N MET A 145 -2.44 -6.67 10.24
CA MET A 145 -2.42 -7.94 9.53
C MET A 145 -2.82 -7.73 8.07
N PRO A 146 -2.02 -8.24 7.11
CA PRO A 146 -2.44 -8.34 5.72
C PRO A 146 -3.78 -9.08 5.66
N THR A 147 -4.83 -8.38 5.22
CA THR A 147 -6.16 -8.97 5.10
C THR A 147 -6.43 -9.30 3.64
N LEU A 148 -6.78 -10.55 3.35
CA LEU A 148 -7.27 -10.97 2.04
C LEU A 148 -8.79 -11.05 2.10
N LEU A 149 -9.46 -10.13 1.41
CA LEU A 149 -10.91 -10.20 1.22
C LEU A 149 -11.21 -11.26 0.16
N VAL A 150 -12.18 -12.12 0.45
CA VAL A 150 -12.65 -13.17 -0.46
C VAL A 150 -14.15 -13.00 -0.64
N ASP A 151 -14.60 -13.04 -1.89
CA ASP A 151 -16.01 -12.86 -2.26
C ASP A 151 -16.84 -14.12 -2.00
N GLY A 152 -16.18 -15.27 -1.89
CA GLY A 152 -16.86 -16.53 -1.59
C GLY A 152 -15.90 -17.72 -1.48
N ALA A 153 -16.46 -18.85 -1.06
CA ALA A 153 -15.75 -20.13 -1.08
C ALA A 153 -16.14 -20.92 -2.34
N LEU A 154 -15.15 -21.46 -3.04
CA LEU A 154 -15.32 -22.30 -4.22
C LEU A 154 -14.78 -23.70 -3.95
N GLN A 155 -15.51 -24.73 -4.35
CA GLN A 155 -14.98 -26.09 -4.33
C GLN A 155 -14.20 -26.36 -5.62
N ALA A 156 -13.09 -27.09 -5.57
CA ALA A 156 -12.28 -27.30 -6.78
C ALA A 156 -13.05 -27.97 -7.94
N ARG A 157 -14.08 -28.78 -7.67
CA ARG A 157 -14.94 -29.35 -8.73
C ARG A 157 -15.82 -28.32 -9.45
N ALA A 158 -16.07 -27.18 -8.82
CA ALA A 158 -16.87 -26.10 -9.37
C ALA A 158 -16.01 -25.08 -10.14
N ALA A 159 -14.68 -25.24 -10.15
CA ALA A 159 -13.78 -24.45 -10.98
C ALA A 159 -13.86 -24.96 -12.43
N SER A 160 -14.81 -24.42 -13.20
CA SER A 160 -15.04 -24.75 -14.61
C SER A 160 -14.80 -23.56 -15.53
N PRO A 161 -14.55 -23.79 -16.84
CA PRO A 161 -14.51 -22.71 -17.84
C PRO A 161 -15.80 -21.88 -17.89
N ASP A 162 -16.96 -22.51 -17.67
CA ASP A 162 -18.26 -21.82 -17.66
C ASP A 162 -18.37 -20.81 -16.49
N LEU A 163 -17.81 -21.17 -15.33
CA LEU A 163 -17.72 -20.25 -14.20
C LEU A 163 -16.84 -19.05 -14.55
N ILE A 164 -15.71 -19.28 -15.22
CA ILE A 164 -14.81 -18.19 -15.67
C ILE A 164 -15.56 -17.27 -16.63
N ALA A 165 -16.23 -17.81 -17.65
CA ALA A 165 -17.01 -17.01 -18.60
C ALA A 165 -18.12 -16.18 -17.90
N THR A 166 -18.76 -16.77 -16.88
CA THR A 166 -19.77 -16.08 -16.07
C THR A 166 -19.14 -14.92 -15.30
N LEU A 167 -17.98 -15.12 -14.67
CA LEU A 167 -17.28 -14.06 -13.95
C LEU A 167 -16.77 -12.97 -14.89
N GLU A 168 -16.25 -13.33 -16.07
CA GLU A 168 -15.79 -12.38 -17.08
C GLU A 168 -16.91 -11.49 -17.62
N SER A 169 -18.16 -11.97 -17.59
CA SER A 169 -19.33 -11.15 -17.96
C SER A 169 -19.58 -9.96 -17.01
N LEU A 170 -18.94 -9.93 -15.84
CA LEU A 170 -19.00 -8.82 -14.87
C LEU A 170 -18.02 -7.68 -15.20
N ALA A 171 -17.26 -7.80 -16.30
CA ALA A 171 -16.40 -6.75 -16.80
C ALA A 171 -17.20 -5.47 -17.18
N PRO A 172 -16.59 -4.28 -17.18
CA PRO A 172 -15.16 -4.01 -16.96
C PRO A 172 -14.76 -4.01 -15.48
N PHE A 173 -13.60 -4.62 -15.19
CA PHE A 173 -12.99 -4.57 -13.87
C PHE A 173 -12.19 -3.28 -13.68
N GLY A 174 -12.17 -2.78 -12.45
CA GLY A 174 -11.47 -1.56 -12.10
C GLY A 174 -11.66 -1.16 -10.64
N ALA A 175 -11.33 0.08 -10.31
CA ALA A 175 -11.54 0.62 -8.98
C ALA A 175 -13.04 0.58 -8.62
N GLY A 176 -13.40 -0.18 -7.58
CA GLY A 176 -14.79 -0.40 -7.16
C GLY A 176 -15.49 -1.62 -7.79
N ASN A 177 -14.88 -2.28 -8.78
CA ASN A 177 -15.34 -3.54 -9.36
C ASN A 177 -14.14 -4.48 -9.58
N GLY A 178 -13.66 -5.08 -8.49
CA GLY A 178 -12.54 -6.02 -8.53
C GLY A 178 -12.94 -7.34 -9.16
N GLY A 179 -11.95 -8.09 -9.67
CA GLY A 179 -12.19 -9.48 -10.06
C GLY A 179 -12.54 -10.34 -8.84
N ALA A 180 -13.37 -11.36 -9.04
CA ALA A 180 -13.83 -12.21 -7.95
C ALA A 180 -12.68 -13.02 -7.32
N ALA A 181 -12.42 -12.79 -6.03
CA ALA A 181 -11.46 -13.52 -5.22
C ALA A 181 -12.15 -14.69 -4.50
N LEU A 182 -12.04 -15.89 -5.06
CA LEU A 182 -12.65 -17.10 -4.49
C LEU A 182 -11.64 -17.93 -3.68
N ARG A 183 -12.04 -18.37 -2.49
CA ARG A 183 -11.23 -19.22 -1.61
C ARG A 183 -11.53 -20.70 -1.85
N LEU A 184 -10.48 -21.50 -2.10
CA LEU A 184 -10.59 -22.96 -2.06
C LEU A 184 -10.44 -23.47 -0.61
N PRO A 185 -11.37 -24.28 -0.07
CA PRO A 185 -11.23 -24.85 1.27
C PRO A 185 -10.11 -25.91 1.32
N PRO A 186 -9.39 -26.02 2.45
CA PRO A 186 -8.27 -26.97 2.60
C PRO A 186 -8.74 -28.42 2.52
N ARG A 187 -7.89 -29.34 2.05
CA ARG A 187 -8.19 -30.77 1.82
C ARG A 187 -8.81 -31.50 3.03
N SER A 188 -8.57 -31.04 4.25
CA SER A 188 -9.18 -31.56 5.49
C SER A 188 -10.68 -31.31 5.59
N ALA A 189 -11.21 -30.27 4.94
CA ALA A 189 -12.64 -29.96 4.84
C ALA A 189 -13.39 -30.80 3.79
N TRP A 190 -12.69 -31.73 3.12
CA TRP A 190 -13.22 -32.60 2.07
C TRP A 190 -13.63 -33.97 2.62
N ARG A 191 -13.82 -34.06 3.94
CA ARG A 191 -14.39 -35.24 4.59
C ARG A 191 -15.90 -35.13 4.53
N TRP A 192 -16.50 -36.05 3.78
CA TRP A 192 -17.94 -36.23 3.76
C TRP A 192 -18.41 -36.80 5.10
N PRO A 193 -19.53 -36.32 5.67
CA PRO A 193 -20.28 -37.14 6.60
C PRO A 193 -20.80 -38.35 5.81
N THR A 194 -20.22 -39.52 6.04
CA THR A 194 -20.82 -40.80 5.63
C THR A 194 -21.99 -41.09 6.55
N SER A 195 -23.12 -40.42 6.33
CA SER A 195 -24.48 -40.89 6.61
C SER A 195 -25.47 -39.74 6.51
N SER A 196 -26.68 -40.07 6.05
CA SER A 196 -27.84 -39.21 5.96
C SER A 196 -28.20 -38.60 7.32
N ALA A 197 -27.82 -37.36 7.57
CA ALA A 197 -28.47 -36.52 8.56
C ALA A 197 -28.40 -35.07 8.09
N ALA A 198 -29.57 -34.53 7.74
CA ALA A 198 -29.77 -33.10 7.56
C ALA A 198 -29.39 -32.39 8.87
N THR A 199 -28.43 -31.48 8.84
CA THR A 199 -28.26 -30.49 9.91
C THR A 199 -27.66 -29.22 9.33
N THR A 200 -28.57 -28.27 9.09
CA THR A 200 -28.47 -26.83 9.36
C THR A 200 -27.10 -26.17 9.23
N CYS A 201 -26.98 -25.34 8.18
CA CYS A 201 -26.02 -24.25 8.12
C CYS A 201 -26.31 -23.27 9.28
N ALA A 202 -25.40 -23.18 10.25
CA ALA A 202 -25.38 -22.13 11.25
C ALA A 202 -24.26 -21.15 10.90
N ALA A 203 -24.65 -19.90 10.70
CA ALA A 203 -23.77 -18.75 10.55
C ALA A 203 -22.88 -18.57 11.78
N CYS A 204 -21.61 -18.22 11.53
CA CYS A 204 -20.78 -17.29 12.31
C CYS A 204 -19.51 -16.98 11.49
#